data_AF-A0A9D8WZM7-F1
#
_entry.id   AF-A0A9D8WZM7-F1
#
_cell.length_a   1.000
_cell.length_b   1.000
_cell.length_c   1.000
_cell.angle_alpha   90.00
_cell.angle_beta   90.00
_cell.angle_gamma   90.00
#
_symmetry.space_group_name_H-M   'P 1'
#
loop_
_entity.id
_entity.type
_entity.pdbx_description
1 polymer ?
#
loop_
_entity_poly.entity_id
_entity_poly.type
_entity_poly.pdbx_seq_one_letter_code
_entity_poly.pdbx_strand_id
1 'polypeptide(L)'
;GAGLEDLGKGSRSQVGTMYGTVAKGVRYLEMAEGYVTRMALDENDQVIGYEFVNLGKMTDFIKKGDDPTTAYNKSMGHYGRFTAEDGAVKFIDPRKD
;
A
#
# COMPACT_ATOMS: atom_id res chain seq x y z
N GLY A 1 -2.16 -11.44 -27.95
CA GLY A 1 -2.59 -10.25 -27.20
C GLY A 1 -2.48 -10.63 -25.74
N ALA A 2 -1.68 -9.88 -24.98
CA ALA A 2 -1.50 -10.13 -23.55
C ALA A 2 -1.10 -8.87 -22.78
N GLY A 3 -0.52 -7.86 -23.44
CA GLY A 3 -0.20 -6.59 -22.80
C GLY A 3 -1.44 -5.76 -22.45
N LEU A 4 -2.37 -5.58 -23.39
CA LEU A 4 -3.55 -4.72 -23.16
C LEU A 4 -4.57 -5.34 -22.19
N GLU A 5 -4.73 -6.67 -22.20
CA GLU A 5 -5.66 -7.36 -21.28
C GLU A 5 -5.14 -7.38 -19.85
N ASP A 6 -3.82 -7.41 -19.66
CA ASP A 6 -3.18 -7.42 -18.33
C ASP A 6 -3.02 -5.98 -17.79
N LEU A 7 -2.67 -5.00 -18.64
CA LEU A 7 -2.57 -3.58 -18.27
C LEU A 7 -3.94 -2.86 -18.17
N GLY A 8 -4.98 -3.40 -18.82
CA GLY A 8 -6.29 -2.77 -18.95
C GLY A 8 -7.20 -2.83 -17.71
N LYS A 9 -6.79 -3.54 -16.64
CA LYS A 9 -7.58 -3.72 -15.40
C LYS A 9 -7.04 -2.94 -14.19
N GLY A 10 -6.26 -1.88 -14.44
CA GLY A 10 -5.62 -1.10 -13.38
C GLY A 10 -4.32 -1.71 -12.86
N SER A 11 -3.79 -2.74 -13.53
CA SER A 11 -2.47 -3.30 -13.27
C SER A 11 -1.40 -2.29 -13.68
N ARG A 12 -0.47 -2.02 -12.77
CA ARG A 12 0.58 -1.01 -12.89
C ARG A 12 1.92 -1.71 -12.84
N SER A 13 2.94 -1.04 -13.36
CA SER A 13 4.32 -1.55 -13.40
C SER A 13 4.72 -2.12 -12.03
N GLN A 14 5.21 -3.36 -12.02
CA GLN A 14 5.52 -4.17 -10.84
C GLN A 14 6.80 -3.71 -10.11
N VAL A 15 7.15 -2.42 -10.20
CA VAL A 15 8.35 -1.86 -9.57
C VAL A 15 8.02 -1.53 -8.12
N GLY A 16 8.34 -2.45 -7.22
CA GLY A 16 8.31 -2.19 -5.78
C GLY A 16 9.47 -1.29 -5.38
N THR A 17 9.20 -0.20 -4.69
CA THR A 17 10.26 0.63 -4.09
C THR A 17 10.35 0.29 -2.61
N MET A 18 11.44 -0.37 -2.25
CA MET A 18 11.76 -0.74 -0.88
C MET A 18 13.17 -0.25 -0.57
N TYR A 19 13.36 0.33 0.62
CA TYR A 19 14.67 0.74 1.10
C TYR A 19 14.77 0.47 2.60
N GLY A 20 15.97 0.28 3.13
CA GLY A 20 16.15 0.12 4.56
C GLY A 20 17.51 0.63 5.00
N THR A 21 17.57 1.12 6.24
CA THR A 21 18.84 1.49 6.89
C THR A 21 18.97 0.75 8.21
N VAL A 22 20.19 0.63 8.73
CA VAL A 22 20.42 0.07 10.07
C VAL A 22 19.67 0.88 11.13
N ALA A 23 19.55 2.20 10.96
CA ALA A 23 18.92 3.08 11.94
C ALA A 23 17.38 3.03 11.92
N LYS A 24 16.77 2.72 10.76
CA LYS A 24 15.32 2.81 10.56
C LYS A 24 14.66 1.46 10.27
N GLY A 25 15.42 0.43 9.90
CA GLY A 25 14.87 -0.83 9.42
C GLY A 25 14.32 -0.73 8.01
N VAL A 26 13.52 -1.72 7.61
CA VAL A 26 12.92 -1.81 6.27
C VAL A 26 11.78 -0.81 6.09
N ARG A 27 11.66 -0.24 4.88
CA ARG A 27 10.61 0.70 4.47
C ARG A 27 10.02 0.27 3.14
N TYR A 28 8.73 -0.07 3.18
CA TYR A 28 7.91 -0.31 1.99
C TYR A 28 7.29 1.01 1.57
N LEU A 29 7.68 1.51 0.40
CA LEU A 29 7.18 2.77 -0.14
C LEU A 29 6.10 2.51 -1.20
N GLU A 30 6.33 1.51 -2.03
CA GLU A 30 5.43 1.10 -3.10
C GLU A 30 5.54 -0.40 -3.29
N MET A 31 4.39 -1.07 -3.31
CA MET A 31 4.26 -2.51 -3.54
C MET A 31 3.44 -2.75 -4.81
N ALA A 32 3.33 -4.00 -5.25
CA ALA A 32 2.55 -4.35 -6.45
C ALA A 32 1.09 -3.88 -6.33
N GLU A 33 0.57 -3.86 -5.10
CA GLU A 33 -0.78 -3.46 -4.76
C GLU A 33 -1.00 -1.94 -4.82
N GLY A 34 0.04 -1.14 -4.56
CA GLY A 34 -0.06 0.32 -4.58
C GLY A 34 0.93 1.09 -3.72
N TYR A 35 0.62 2.38 -3.55
CA TYR A 35 1.39 3.32 -2.71
C TYR A 35 1.18 2.98 -1.24
N VAL A 36 2.24 2.64 -0.51
CA VAL A 36 2.14 2.30 0.91
C VAL A 36 1.96 3.57 1.74
N THR A 37 0.91 3.62 2.54
CA THR A 37 0.56 4.74 3.42
C THR A 37 1.07 4.55 4.84
N ARG A 38 1.02 3.32 5.36
CA ARG A 38 1.44 2.96 6.72
C ARG A 38 2.00 1.54 6.77
N MET A 39 2.95 1.30 7.66
CA MET A 39 3.44 -0.05 7.96
C MET A 39 3.06 -0.44 9.39
N ALA A 40 2.57 -1.66 9.57
CA ALA A 40 2.25 -2.25 10.86
C ALA A 40 3.46 -2.95 11.45
N LEU A 41 3.77 -2.65 12.71
CA LEU A 41 4.87 -3.23 13.49
C LEU A 41 4.32 -4.04 14.67
N ASP A 42 5.01 -5.12 15.00
CA ASP A 42 4.78 -5.89 16.22
C ASP A 42 5.57 -5.33 17.42
N GLU A 43 5.47 -6.00 18.56
CA GLU A 43 6.13 -5.63 19.82
C GLU A 43 7.66 -5.61 19.74
N ASN A 44 8.25 -6.24 18.72
CA ASN A 44 9.68 -6.29 18.48
C ASN A 44 10.12 -5.32 17.36
N ASP A 45 9.27 -4.35 17.03
CA ASP A 45 9.44 -3.40 15.90
C ASP A 45 9.64 -4.10 14.54
N GLN A 46 9.21 -5.36 14.40
CA GLN A 46 9.26 -6.07 13.13
C GLN A 46 8.06 -5.66 12.27
N VAL A 47 8.31 -5.46 10.98
CA VAL A 47 7.24 -5.16 10.03
C VAL A 47 6.43 -6.43 9.78
N ILE A 48 5.11 -6.35 10.05
CA ILE A 48 4.21 -7.50 9.95
C ILE A 48 3.06 -7.30 8.96
N GLY A 49 2.86 -6.08 8.48
CA GLY A 49 1.84 -5.73 7.50
C GLY A 49 1.97 -4.29 7.00
N TYR A 50 1.14 -3.89 6.05
CA TYR A 50 1.12 -2.52 5.53
C TYR A 50 -0.23 -2.17 4.91
N GLU A 51 -0.54 -0.88 4.90
CA GLU A 51 -1.70 -0.27 4.24
C GLU A 51 -1.25 0.43 2.95
N PHE A 52 -2.08 0.37 1.92
CA PHE A 52 -1.77 0.95 0.62
C PHE A 52 -2.99 1.58 -0.05
N VAL A 53 -2.72 2.50 -0.98
CA VAL A 53 -3.69 3.03 -1.95
C VAL A 53 -3.39 2.45 -3.32
N ASN A 54 -4.35 1.74 -3.90
CA ASN A 54 -4.25 1.31 -5.29
C ASN A 54 -4.62 2.47 -6.24
N LEU A 55 -3.63 3.15 -6.82
CA LEU A 55 -3.91 4.32 -7.67
C LEU A 55 -4.64 3.95 -8.98
N GLY A 56 -4.49 2.72 -9.48
CA GLY A 56 -5.23 2.26 -10.66
C GLY A 56 -6.73 2.28 -10.39
N LYS A 57 -7.16 1.58 -9.33
CA LYS A 57 -8.55 1.59 -8.84
C LYS A 57 -9.03 3.00 -8.51
N MET A 58 -8.20 3.80 -7.84
CA MET A 58 -8.57 5.18 -7.48
C MET A 58 -8.89 6.01 -8.72
N THR A 59 -8.01 5.98 -9.73
CA THR A 59 -8.25 6.72 -10.97
C THR A 59 -9.44 6.18 -11.75
N ASP A 60 -9.71 4.88 -11.71
CA ASP A 60 -10.89 4.29 -12.33
C ASP A 60 -12.19 4.68 -11.63
N PHE A 61 -12.21 4.79 -10.30
CA PHE A 61 -13.37 5.32 -9.57
C PHE A 61 -13.62 6.78 -9.90
N ILE A 62 -12.57 7.60 -9.96
CA ILE A 62 -12.68 9.02 -10.36
C ILE A 62 -13.24 9.14 -11.79
N LYS A 63 -12.76 8.34 -12.74
CA LYS A 63 -13.30 8.30 -14.12
C LYS A 63 -14.77 7.91 -14.18
N LYS A 64 -15.26 7.12 -13.22
CA LYS A 64 -16.66 6.70 -13.09
C LYS A 64 -17.53 7.72 -12.35
N GLY A 65 -16.95 8.83 -11.88
CA GLY A 65 -17.68 9.96 -11.29
C GLY A 65 -17.59 10.08 -9.77
N ASP A 66 -16.82 9.22 -9.09
CA ASP A 66 -16.56 9.42 -7.65
C ASP A 66 -15.69 10.68 -7.45
N ASP A 67 -15.94 11.41 -6.36
CA ASP A 67 -15.02 12.47 -5.94
C ASP A 67 -13.68 11.88 -5.44
N PRO A 68 -12.58 12.65 -5.45
CA PRO A 68 -11.26 12.14 -5.08
C PRO A 68 -11.18 11.49 -3.70
N THR A 69 -11.92 11.99 -2.70
CA THR A 69 -11.87 11.46 -1.33
C THR A 69 -12.58 10.11 -1.25
N THR A 70 -13.76 10.01 -1.86
CA THR A 70 -14.49 8.73 -1.95
C THR A 70 -13.68 7.68 -2.70
N ALA A 71 -13.11 8.04 -3.85
CA ALA A 71 -12.28 7.15 -4.65
C ALA A 71 -11.02 6.68 -3.89
N TYR A 72 -10.37 7.59 -3.15
CA TYR A 72 -9.23 7.28 -2.30
C TYR A 72 -9.61 6.21 -1.28
N ASN A 73 -10.66 6.46 -0.49
CA ASN A 73 -11.11 5.54 0.56
C ASN A 73 -11.50 4.16 -0.01
N LYS A 74 -12.21 4.11 -1.15
CA LYS A 74 -12.57 2.84 -1.82
C LYS A 74 -11.37 2.06 -2.38
N SER A 75 -10.23 2.73 -2.55
CA SER A 75 -9.01 2.14 -3.13
C SER A 75 -7.98 1.76 -2.08
N MET A 76 -8.27 2.01 -0.80
CA MET A 76 -7.46 1.58 0.32
C MET A 76 -7.55 0.07 0.52
N GLY A 77 -6.44 -0.51 0.91
CA GLY A 77 -6.35 -1.90 1.32
C GLY A 77 -5.19 -2.10 2.28
N HIS A 78 -5.09 -3.29 2.84
CA HIS A 78 -3.95 -3.70 3.65
C HIS A 78 -3.53 -5.13 3.31
N TYR A 79 -2.29 -5.45 3.64
CA TYR A 79 -1.70 -6.77 3.47
C TYR A 79 -0.99 -7.19 4.75
N GLY A 80 -0.98 -8.49 5.03
CA GLY A 80 -0.36 -9.07 6.22
C GLY A 80 -1.17 -8.82 7.48
N ARG A 81 -0.48 -8.84 8.63
CA ARG A 81 -1.06 -8.64 9.95
C ARG A 81 -1.13 -7.13 10.22
N PHE A 82 -2.32 -6.56 10.05
CA PHE A 82 -2.51 -5.11 10.12
C PHE A 82 -3.44 -4.69 11.26
N THR A 83 -4.14 -5.62 11.91
CA THR A 83 -5.03 -5.31 13.04
C THR A 83 -4.34 -5.57 14.38
N ALA A 84 -4.88 -5.00 15.46
CA ALA A 84 -4.37 -5.26 16.81
C ALA A 84 -4.52 -6.73 17.19
N GLU A 85 -5.61 -7.36 16.74
CA GLU A 85 -5.89 -8.78 16.92
C GLU A 85 -4.85 -9.66 16.20
N ASP A 86 -4.27 -9.18 15.09
CA ASP A 86 -3.19 -9.85 14.37
C ASP A 86 -1.79 -9.55 14.96
N GLY A 87 -1.70 -8.75 16.03
CA GLY A 87 -0.45 -8.38 16.69
C GLY A 87 0.18 -7.07 16.20
N ALA A 88 -0.54 -6.24 15.44
CA ALA A 88 -0.07 -4.90 15.11
C ALA A 88 -0.22 -3.97 16.31
N VAL A 89 0.91 -3.57 16.91
CA VAL A 89 0.93 -2.68 18.09
C VAL A 89 1.31 -1.25 17.73
N LYS A 90 1.86 -1.01 16.53
CA LYS A 90 2.31 0.30 16.08
C LYS A 90 2.16 0.46 14.58
N PHE A 91 1.87 1.68 14.15
CA PHE A 91 1.90 2.07 12.74
C PHE A 91 2.90 3.19 12.51
N ILE A 92 3.67 3.09 11.43
CA ILE A 92 4.66 4.10 11.03
C ILE A 92 4.40 4.59 9.61
N ASP A 93 4.71 5.87 9.34
CA ASP A 93 4.81 6.38 7.97
C ASP A 93 6.18 5.99 7.41
N PRO A 94 6.25 5.17 6.34
CA PRO A 94 7.50 4.67 5.83
C PRO A 94 8.43 5.76 5.24
N ARG A 95 7.96 7.01 5.13
CA ARG A 95 8.72 8.15 4.59
C ARG A 95 9.20 9.13 5.66
N LYS A 96 8.77 8.99 6.91
CA LYS A 96 9.08 9.96 7.98
C LYS A 96 9.72 9.31 9.20
N ASP A 97 9.15 8.19 9.63
CA ASP A 97 9.51 7.53 10.88
C ASP A 97 10.62 6.50 10.65
#